data_AF-A0A9D4DJT1-F1
#
_entry.id   AF-A0A9D4DJT1-F1
#
_cell.length_a   1.000
_cell.length_b   1.000
_cell.length_c   1.000
_cell.angle_alpha   90.00
_cell.angle_beta   90.00
_cell.angle_gamma   90.00
#
_symmetry.space_group_name_H-M   'P 1'
#
loop_
_entity.id
_entity.type
_entity.pdbx_description
1 polymer ?
#
loop_
_entity_poly.entity_id
_entity_poly.type
_entity_poly.pdbx_seq_one_letter_code
_entity_poly.pdbx_strand_id
1 'polypeptide(L)' 'MFPGHFTLEGARAQEECPIATYAPYHNTSACLQCPGGFYCPDKAMNYTVICPVGAYCPAGSYQYYTCPPGTFLNECVFE' A
#
# COMPACT_ATOMS: atom_id res chain seq x y z
N MET A 1 -8.85 -18.73 1.58
CA MET A 1 -8.12 -17.57 1.04
C MET A 1 -9.07 -16.39 0.99
N PHE A 2 -8.94 -15.50 1.97
CA PHE A 2 -9.78 -14.32 2.10
C PHE A 2 -9.04 -13.09 1.58
N PRO A 3 -9.75 -11.98 1.28
CA PRO A 3 -9.11 -10.73 0.91
C PRO A 3 -8.13 -10.29 2.00
N GLY A 4 -7.08 -9.57 1.61
CA GLY A 4 -5.97 -9.21 2.48
C GLY A 4 -4.93 -10.30 2.71
N HIS A 5 -5.12 -11.50 2.16
CA HIS A 5 -4.17 -12.60 2.35
C HIS A 5 -3.70 -13.15 1.01
N PHE A 6 -2.47 -13.68 1.01
CA PHE A 6 -1.89 -14.39 -0.11
C PHE A 6 -1.47 -15.81 0.28
N THR A 7 -1.21 -16.65 -0.71
CA THR A 7 -0.72 -18.03 -0.48
C THR A 7 0.16 -18.39 -1.65
N LEU A 8 1.40 -18.75 -1.36
CA LEU A 8 2.34 -19.23 -2.37
C LEU A 8 1.87 -20.57 -2.92
N GLU A 9 2.20 -20.88 -4.18
CA GLU A 9 1.90 -22.21 -4.72
C GLU A 9 2.51 -23.30 -3.85
N GLY A 10 1.67 -24.26 -3.44
CA GLY A 10 2.06 -25.35 -2.54
C GLY A 10 2.06 -25.01 -1.05
N ALA A 11 1.84 -23.74 -0.66
CA ALA A 11 1.66 -23.38 0.74
C ALA A 11 0.29 -23.85 1.25
N ARG A 12 0.28 -24.41 2.47
CA ARG A 12 -0.95 -24.88 3.14
C ARG A 12 -1.57 -23.82 4.06
N ALA A 13 -0.84 -22.74 4.32
CA ALA A 13 -1.25 -21.64 5.19
C ALA A 13 -1.40 -20.36 4.35
N GLN A 14 -2.44 -19.57 4.63
CA GLN A 14 -2.55 -18.22 4.09
C GLN A 14 -1.69 -17.26 4.91
N GLU A 15 -1.05 -16.32 4.24
CA GLU A 15 -0.23 -15.29 4.85
C GLU A 15 -0.88 -13.92 4.69
N GLU A 16 -0.75 -13.08 5.71
CA GLU A 16 -1.23 -11.70 5.68
C GLU A 16 -0.41 -10.88 4.67
N CYS A 17 -1.08 -10.05 3.87
CA CYS A 17 -0.36 -9.10 3.04
C CYS A 17 0.43 -8.12 3.91
N PRO A 18 1.73 -7.89 3.63
CA PRO A 18 2.51 -6.91 4.36
C PRO A 18 2.00 -5.48 4.07
N ILE A 19 2.42 -4.53 4.92
CA ILE A 19 2.18 -3.10 4.68
C ILE A 19 2.71 -2.70 3.29
N ALA A 20 2.20 -1.59 2.75
CA ALA A 20 2.47 -1.15 1.37
C ALA A 20 1.93 -2.11 0.27
N THR A 21 1.20 -3.16 0.64
CA THR A 21 0.55 -4.08 -0.30
C THR A 21 -0.88 -4.39 0.11
N TYR A 22 -1.68 -4.89 -0.82
CA TYR A 22 -3.07 -5.25 -0.60
C TYR A 22 -3.49 -6.44 -1.47
N ALA A 23 -4.51 -7.19 -1.04
CA ALA A 23 -5.12 -8.26 -1.83
C ALA A 23 -6.63 -8.04 -1.92
N PRO A 24 -7.14 -7.43 -3.01
CA PRO A 24 -8.55 -7.09 -3.15
C PRO A 24 -9.43 -8.31 -3.45
N TYR A 25 -8.85 -9.36 -4.01
CA TYR A 25 -9.56 -10.56 -4.44
C TYR A 25 -9.28 -11.76 -3.53
N HIS A 26 -10.23 -12.69 -3.52
CA HIS A 26 -10.01 -14.02 -2.96
C HIS A 26 -9.00 -14.81 -3.81
N ASN A 27 -8.38 -15.82 -3.22
CA ASN A 27 -7.42 -16.72 -3.90
C ASN A 27 -6.26 -16.00 -4.60
N THR A 28 -5.81 -14.90 -4.01
CA THR A 28 -4.66 -14.13 -4.49
C THR A 28 -3.35 -14.85 -4.16
N SER A 29 -2.55 -15.25 -5.15
CA SER A 29 -1.26 -15.93 -4.88
C SER A 29 -0.14 -14.99 -4.43
N ALA A 30 -0.29 -13.68 -4.68
CA ALA A 30 0.67 -12.65 -4.28
C ALA A 30 -0.02 -11.30 -4.06
N CYS A 31 0.41 -10.55 -3.04
CA CYS A 31 -0.14 -9.22 -2.76
C CYS A 31 0.20 -8.22 -3.85
N LEU A 32 -0.75 -7.35 -4.16
CA LEU A 32 -0.56 -6.25 -5.11
C LEU A 32 0.11 -5.08 -4.39
N GLN A 33 1.06 -4.45 -5.07
CA GLN A 33 1.70 -3.24 -4.55
C GLN A 33 0.68 -2.10 -4.50
N CYS A 34 0.70 -1.31 -3.42
CA CYS A 34 -0.19 -0.16 -3.29
C CYS A 34 0.06 0.84 -4.44
N PRO A 35 -0.98 1.26 -5.20
CA PRO A 35 -0.79 2.15 -6.34
C PRO A 35 -0.42 3.58 -5.90
N GLY A 36 0.32 4.30 -6.76
CA GLY A 36 0.64 5.70 -6.53
C GLY A 36 -0.63 6.56 -6.46
N GLY A 37 -0.65 7.54 -5.56
CA GLY A 37 -1.86 8.28 -5.18
C GLY A 37 -2.69 7.60 -4.09
N PHE A 38 -2.27 6.43 -3.61
CA PHE A 38 -2.86 5.71 -2.49
C PHE A 38 -1.78 5.21 -1.53
N TYR A 39 -2.19 4.85 -0.32
CA TYR A 39 -1.31 4.23 0.67
C TYR A 39 -2.01 3.07 1.39
N CYS A 40 -1.21 2.10 1.83
CA CYS A 40 -1.65 0.87 2.49
C CYS A 40 -0.99 0.77 3.87
N PRO A 41 -1.58 1.38 4.93
CA PRO A 41 -0.95 1.52 6.24
C PRO A 41 -0.88 0.24 7.05
N ASP A 42 -1.85 -0.65 6.86
CA ASP A 42 -2.00 -1.85 7.66
C ASP A 42 -1.60 -3.10 6.89
N LYS A 43 -1.36 -4.17 7.66
CA LYS A 43 -1.24 -5.51 7.10
C LYS A 43 -2.63 -6.08 6.84
N ALA A 44 -2.67 -7.15 6.05
CA ALA A 44 -3.90 -7.83 5.67
C ALA A 44 -4.94 -6.92 4.99
N MET A 45 -4.49 -5.88 4.29
CA MET A 45 -5.39 -4.94 3.61
C MET A 45 -6.00 -5.55 2.36
N ASN A 46 -7.31 -5.39 2.20
CA ASN A 46 -8.06 -5.72 0.99
C ASN A 46 -8.50 -4.48 0.19
N TYR A 47 -8.18 -3.28 0.66
CA TYR A 47 -8.46 -2.02 -0.02
C TYR A 47 -7.27 -1.07 0.13
N THR A 48 -7.29 0.01 -0.65
CA THR A 48 -6.26 1.05 -0.65
C THR A 48 -6.82 2.34 -0.08
N VAL A 49 -6.04 3.11 0.66
CA VAL A 49 -6.48 4.41 1.21
C VAL A 49 -6.07 5.54 0.27
N ILE A 50 -6.99 6.45 -0.05
CA ILE A 50 -6.72 7.63 -0.89
C ILE A 50 -5.70 8.54 -0.20
N CYS A 51 -4.68 8.97 -0.94
CA CYS A 51 -3.73 9.97 -0.45
C CYS A 51 -4.46 11.31 -0.18
N PRO A 52 -4.29 11.90 1.02
CA PRO A 52 -4.94 13.17 1.34
C PRO A 52 -4.45 14.32 0.45
N VAL A 53 -5.31 15.32 0.24
CA VAL A 53 -4.98 16.52 -0.54
C VAL A 53 -3.82 17.26 0.13
N GLY A 54 -2.80 17.61 -0.66
CA GLY A 54 -1.57 18.25 -0.17
C GLY A 54 -0.50 17.28 0.33
N ALA A 55 -0.76 15.96 0.27
CA ALA A 55 0.22 14.92 0.49
C ALA A 55 0.60 14.21 -0.82
N TYR A 56 1.72 13.50 -0.77
CA TYR A 56 2.26 12.68 -1.84
C TYR A 56 2.33 11.23 -1.39
N CYS A 57 1.92 10.31 -2.25
CA CYS A 57 1.99 8.87 -1.99
C CYS A 57 2.57 8.18 -3.23
N PRO A 58 3.88 7.83 -3.25
CA PRO A 58 4.45 7.03 -4.32
C PRO A 58 3.86 5.60 -4.35
N ALA A 59 4.07 4.87 -5.44
CA ALA A 59 3.67 3.46 -5.48
C ALA A 59 4.44 2.65 -4.42
N GLY A 60 3.77 1.75 -3.72
CA GLY A 60 4.34 1.01 -2.59
C GLY A 60 4.41 1.84 -1.31
N SER A 61 3.58 2.88 -1.17
CA SER A 61 3.50 3.63 0.07
C SER A 61 2.67 2.91 1.12
N TYR A 62 3.23 2.76 2.31
CA TYR A 62 2.44 2.42 3.50
C TYR A 62 1.89 3.67 4.21
N GLN A 63 2.46 4.84 3.96
CA GLN A 63 2.02 6.10 4.55
C GLN A 63 1.99 7.21 3.51
N TYR A 64 1.20 8.25 3.78
CA TYR A 64 1.25 9.48 3.01
C TYR A 64 2.39 10.38 3.50
N TYR A 65 2.99 11.12 2.58
CA TYR A 65 4.07 12.05 2.87
C TYR A 65 3.56 13.47 2.70
N THR A 66 3.58 14.26 3.77
CA THR A 66 3.28 15.69 3.70
C THR A 66 4.53 16.45 3.31
N CYS A 67 4.47 17.25 2.25
CA CYS A 67 5.52 18.23 1.98
C CYS A 67 5.44 19.35 3.04
N PRO A 68 6.55 19.79 3.66
CA PRO A 68 6.53 20.90 4.60
C PRO A 68 6.04 22.21 3.94
N PRO A 69 5.37 23.09 4.69
CA PRO A 69 4.91 24.37 4.15
C PRO A 69 6.11 25.25 3.79
N GLY A 70 6.35 25.46 2.49
CA GLY A 70 7.40 26.36 2.00
C GLY A 70 8.20 25.83 0.80
N THR A 71 8.09 24.55 0.44
CA THR A 71 8.73 24.01 -0.77
C THR A 71 7.77 24.01 -1.95
N PHE A 72 8.07 24.85 -2.94
CA PHE A 72 7.31 24.99 -4.16
C PHE A 72 7.78 23.92 -5.18
N LEU A 73 6.88 23.01 -5.53
CA LEU A 73 6.84 22.32 -6.83
C LEU A 73 8.17 21.72 -7.34
N ASN A 74 8.55 20.54 -6.82
CA ASN A 74 9.17 19.40 -7.54
C ASN A 74 9.95 18.43 -6.63
N GLU A 75 10.11 18.73 -5.34
CA GLU A 75 10.90 17.89 -4.42
C GLU A 75 10.25 17.81 -3.03
N CYS A 76 9.40 16.79 -2.80
CA CYS A 76 9.22 16.32 -1.42
C CYS A 76 10.53 15.59 -1.06
N VAL A 77 11.51 16.33 -0.54
CA VAL A 77 12.80 15.77 -0.08
C VAL A 77 12.55 15.05 1.24
N PHE A 78 12.84 13.75 1.25
CA PHE A 78 13.02 12.97 2.47
C PHE A 78 14.35 13.43 3.07
N GLU A 79 14.34 14.09 4.24
CA GLU A 79 15.54 14.10 5.09
C GLU A 79 15.74 12.73 5.76
#